data_AF-A0A918CE23-F1
#
_entry.id   AF-A0A918CE23-F1
#
_cell.length_a   1.000
_cell.length_b   1.000
_cell.length_c   1.000
_cell.angle_alpha   90.00
_cell.angle_beta   90.00
_cell.angle_gamma   90.00
#
_symmetry.space_group_name_H-M   'P 1'
#
loop_
_entity.id
_entity.type
_entity.pdbx_description
1 polymer ?
#
loop_
_entity_poly.entity_id
_entity_poly.type
_entity_poly.pdbx_seq_one_letter_code
_entity_poly.pdbx_strand_id
1 'polypeptide(L)'
;MTAFHASEQLLLNPTFPASGRFGGADADLIIDDLLIEIKATQHLRLTATYLNQLTSYLVLDRLAGTTGSGLPIRRLGVYYARHGLLQTFAVRELFRPGLLPQLVTWFDESLPQLPGRLSAP
;
A
#
# COMPACT_ATOMS: atom_id res chain seq x y z
N MET A 1 24.81 -5.21 -2.29
CA MET A 1 23.77 -4.19 -2.51
C MET A 1 22.78 -4.27 -1.37
N THR A 2 22.67 -3.21 -0.57
CA THR A 2 21.69 -3.09 0.52
C THR A 2 20.34 -2.71 -0.08
N ALA A 3 19.42 -3.67 -0.19
CA ALA A 3 18.07 -3.46 -0.74
C ALA A 3 17.19 -2.54 0.12
N PHE A 4 17.63 -2.24 1.34
CA PHE A 4 16.91 -1.45 2.34
C PHE A 4 17.73 -0.24 2.74
N HIS A 5 17.75 0.77 1.88
CA HIS A 5 18.37 2.06 2.15
C HIS A 5 17.38 3.16 1.76
N ALA A 6 17.08 4.06 2.70
CA ALA A 6 16.22 5.20 2.47
C ALA A 6 17.06 6.43 2.10
N SER A 7 16.63 7.15 1.07
CA SER A 7 17.23 8.43 0.68
C SER A 7 16.44 9.62 1.22
N GLU A 8 15.11 9.51 1.29
CA GLU A 8 14.20 10.58 1.66
C GLU A 8 13.26 10.18 2.81
N GLN A 9 12.69 8.97 2.79
CA GLN A 9 11.79 8.53 3.87
C GLN A 9 11.90 7.04 4.18
N LEU A 10 11.66 6.71 5.45
CA LEU A 10 11.51 5.36 5.98
C LEU A 10 10.33 5.36 6.94
N LEU A 11 9.25 4.66 6.58
CA LEU A 11 8.06 4.53 7.43
C LEU A 11 7.87 3.06 7.80
N LEU A 12 7.81 2.80 9.10
CA LEU A 12 7.51 1.48 9.66
C LEU A 12 6.03 1.46 10.06
N ASN A 13 5.32 0.39 9.70
CA ASN A 13 3.87 0.26 9.94
C ASN A 13 3.05 1.48 9.45
N PRO A 14 3.26 2.01 8.23
CA PRO A 14 2.52 3.17 7.76
C PRO A 14 1.03 2.87 7.69
N THR A 15 0.23 3.84 8.13
CA THR A 15 -1.23 3.78 8.17
C THR A 15 -1.84 4.67 7.09
N PHE A 16 -3.04 4.35 6.64
CA PHE A 16 -3.73 5.12 5.59
C PHE A 16 -5.00 5.78 6.12
N PRO A 17 -5.17 7.11 6.09
CA PRO A 17 -6.35 7.77 6.66
C PRO A 17 -7.68 7.26 6.10
N ALA A 18 -7.75 6.96 4.80
CA ALA A 18 -8.95 6.42 4.14
C ALA A 18 -9.39 5.05 4.70
N SER A 19 -8.48 4.30 5.31
CA SER A 19 -8.77 2.98 5.89
C SER A 19 -9.67 3.03 7.14
N GLY A 20 -9.79 4.20 7.78
CA GLY A 20 -10.67 4.39 8.93
C GLY A 20 -12.14 4.07 8.63
N ARG A 21 -12.56 4.08 7.35
CA ARG A 21 -13.91 3.69 6.91
C ARG A 21 -14.24 2.21 7.12
N PHE A 22 -13.22 1.36 7.32
CA PHE A 22 -13.39 -0.09 7.48
C PHE A 22 -12.51 -0.67 8.60
N GLY A 23 -12.11 0.16 9.58
CA GLY A 23 -11.44 -0.29 10.80
C GLY A 23 -9.91 -0.15 10.80
N GLY A 24 -9.34 0.50 9.78
CA GLY A 24 -7.89 0.73 9.70
C GLY A 24 -7.16 -0.27 8.80
N ALA A 25 -5.97 0.13 8.35
CA ALA A 25 -5.06 -0.70 7.57
C ALA A 25 -3.63 -0.17 7.73
N ASP A 26 -2.70 -1.08 8.02
CA ASP A 26 -1.30 -0.78 8.24
C ASP A 26 -0.47 -1.69 7.32
N ALA A 27 0.39 -1.10 6.49
CA ALA A 27 1.33 -1.87 5.68
C ALA A 27 2.64 -2.11 6.45
N ASP A 28 3.50 -3.03 6.02
CA ASP A 28 4.72 -3.33 6.79
C ASP A 28 5.75 -2.18 6.74
N LEU A 29 6.06 -1.69 5.54
CA LEU A 29 7.21 -0.82 5.31
C LEU A 29 7.06 0.05 4.07
N ILE A 30 7.45 1.33 4.16
CA ILE A 30 7.71 2.19 3.01
C ILE A 30 9.14 2.71 3.08
N ILE A 31 9.87 2.62 1.97
CA ILE A 31 11.19 3.24 1.75
C ILE A 31 11.08 4.12 0.52
N ASP A 32 11.29 5.42 0.67
CA ASP A 32 11.13 6.41 -0.41
C ASP A 32 9.75 6.24 -1.08
N ASP A 33 9.70 5.93 -2.37
CA ASP A 33 8.46 5.69 -3.12
C ASP A 33 8.07 4.20 -3.25
N LEU A 34 8.72 3.30 -2.50
CA LEU A 34 8.54 1.85 -2.53
C LEU A 34 7.77 1.37 -1.29
N LEU A 35 6.57 0.84 -1.51
CA LEU A 35 5.79 0.11 -0.52
C LEU A 35 6.19 -1.37 -0.52
N ILE A 36 6.47 -1.94 0.65
CA ILE A 36 6.95 -3.30 0.82
C ILE A 36 6.02 -4.07 1.74
N GLU A 37 5.61 -5.25 1.29
CA GLU A 37 4.97 -6.30 2.10
C GLU A 37 6.01 -7.39 2.41
N ILE A 38 6.15 -7.79 3.67
CA ILE A 38 7.11 -8.78 4.13
C ILE A 38 6.41 -10.13 4.28
N LYS A 39 6.93 -11.15 3.60
CA LYS A 39 6.39 -12.52 3.67
C LYS A 39 7.46 -13.51 4.12
N ALA A 40 7.22 -14.13 5.27
CA ALA A 40 8.00 -15.25 5.77
C ALA A 40 7.41 -16.59 5.30
N THR A 41 7.52 -16.87 4.01
CA THR A 41 7.01 -18.11 3.37
C THR A 41 8.14 -19.02 2.92
N GLN A 42 7.89 -20.33 2.89
CA GLN A 42 8.81 -21.33 2.32
C GLN A 42 8.79 -21.36 0.78
N HIS A 43 7.73 -20.83 0.18
CA HIS A 43 7.55 -20.83 -1.26
C HIS A 43 7.79 -19.44 -1.82
N LEU A 44 8.83 -19.32 -2.64
CA LEU A 44 9.14 -18.10 -3.40
C LEU A 44 8.15 -17.96 -4.57
N ARG A 45 6.92 -17.58 -4.26
CA ARG A 45 5.84 -17.40 -5.23
C ARG A 45 5.11 -16.09 -4.98
N LEU A 46 4.86 -15.35 -6.04
CA LEU A 46 3.94 -14.24 -6.03
C LEU A 46 2.51 -14.79 -6.09
N THR A 47 1.65 -14.36 -5.18
CA THR A 47 0.25 -14.81 -5.12
C THR A 47 -0.69 -13.64 -5.37
N ALA A 48 -1.90 -13.95 -5.85
CA ALA A 48 -2.95 -12.93 -6.01
C ALA A 48 -3.27 -12.23 -4.69
N THR A 49 -3.24 -12.94 -3.56
CA THR A 49 -3.44 -12.35 -2.23
C THR A 49 -2.41 -11.26 -1.90
N TYR A 50 -1.14 -11.48 -2.24
CA TYR A 50 -0.08 -10.50 -1.96
C TYR A 50 -0.24 -9.26 -2.86
N LEU A 51 -0.59 -9.48 -4.13
CA LEU A 51 -0.88 -8.40 -5.06
C LEU A 51 -2.12 -7.61 -4.63
N ASN A 52 -3.16 -8.28 -4.13
CA ASN A 52 -4.37 -7.63 -3.62
C ASN A 52 -4.04 -6.76 -2.39
N GLN A 53 -3.22 -7.25 -1.45
CA GLN A 53 -2.78 -6.44 -0.29
C GLN A 53 -2.05 -5.17 -0.74
N LEU A 54 -1.02 -5.31 -1.58
CA LEU A 54 -0.25 -4.18 -2.10
C LEU A 54 -1.12 -3.21 -2.91
N THR A 55 -2.07 -3.73 -3.70
CA THR A 55 -3.01 -2.92 -4.49
C THR A 55 -3.97 -2.15 -3.59
N SER A 56 -4.49 -2.77 -2.53
CA SER A 56 -5.36 -2.11 -1.56
C SER A 56 -4.66 -0.94 -0.89
N TYR A 57 -3.42 -1.12 -0.43
CA TYR A 57 -2.63 -0.03 0.15
C TYR A 57 -2.35 1.09 -0.86
N LEU A 58 -2.03 0.73 -2.11
CA LEU A 58 -1.86 1.71 -3.19
C LEU A 58 -3.14 2.52 -3.43
N VAL A 59 -4.31 1.87 -3.43
CA VAL A 59 -5.61 2.55 -3.58
C VAL A 59 -5.84 3.51 -2.42
N LEU A 60 -5.56 3.10 -1.18
CA LEU A 60 -5.71 3.96 -0.01
C LEU A 60 -4.77 5.18 -0.06
N ASP A 61 -3.52 4.99 -0.49
CA ASP A 61 -2.57 6.06 -0.75
C ASP A 61 -3.10 7.05 -1.81
N ARG A 62 -3.77 6.56 -2.86
CA ARG A 62 -4.39 7.43 -3.87
C ARG A 62 -5.61 8.20 -3.34
N LEU A 63 -6.33 7.65 -2.38
CA LEU A 63 -7.54 8.29 -1.84
C LEU A 63 -7.22 9.42 -0.87
N ALA A 64 -6.29 9.20 0.04
CA ALA A 64 -6.02 10.14 1.13
C ALA A 64 -4.54 10.24 1.53
N GLY A 65 -3.65 9.68 0.73
CA GLY A 65 -2.23 9.58 1.05
C GLY A 65 -1.93 8.57 2.16
N THR A 66 -0.69 8.61 2.63
CA THR A 66 -0.18 7.78 3.70
C THR A 66 0.23 8.67 4.88
N THR A 67 -0.19 8.31 6.10
CA THR A 67 0.14 9.10 7.30
C THR A 67 1.66 9.21 7.46
N GLY A 68 2.16 10.44 7.59
CA GLY A 68 3.59 10.69 7.75
C GLY A 68 4.41 10.60 6.46
N SER A 69 3.79 10.40 5.30
CA SER A 69 4.46 10.42 4.01
C SER A 69 4.17 11.68 3.21
N GLY A 70 5.21 12.27 2.61
CA GLY A 70 5.09 13.32 1.59
C GLY A 70 5.31 12.82 0.16
N LEU A 71 5.66 11.54 -0.02
CA LEU A 71 6.00 10.96 -1.32
C LEU A 71 4.90 10.01 -1.79
N PRO A 72 4.45 10.11 -3.06
CA PRO A 72 3.50 9.17 -3.60
C PRO A 72 4.18 7.82 -3.83
N ILE A 73 3.48 6.72 -3.53
CA ILE A 73 3.98 5.36 -3.79
C ILE A 73 4.04 5.12 -5.30
N ARG A 74 5.23 4.83 -5.85
CA ARG A 74 5.41 4.56 -7.29
C ARG A 74 5.86 3.14 -7.58
N ARG A 75 6.33 2.42 -6.56
CA ARG A 75 6.80 1.04 -6.65
C ARG A 75 6.16 0.22 -5.55
N LEU A 76 5.89 -1.04 -5.86
CA LEU A 76 5.40 -2.05 -4.92
C LEU A 76 6.44 -3.15 -4.81
N GLY A 77 6.53 -3.80 -3.66
CA GLY A 77 7.46 -4.91 -3.47
C GLY A 77 6.97 -5.94 -2.47
N VAL A 78 7.43 -7.17 -2.67
CA VAL A 78 7.32 -8.25 -1.70
C VAL A 78 8.72 -8.64 -1.27
N TYR A 79 9.00 -8.53 0.02
CA TYR A 79 10.23 -9.04 0.60
C TYR A 79 10.01 -10.44 1.17
N TYR A 80 10.64 -11.43 0.54
CA TYR A 80 10.60 -12.82 0.96
C TYR A 80 11.67 -13.09 2.01
N ALA A 81 11.34 -12.86 3.29
CA ALA A 81 12.30 -12.83 4.39
C ALA A 81 13.13 -14.12 4.52
N ARG A 82 12.53 -15.31 4.30
CA ARG A 82 13.24 -16.60 4.33
C ARG A 82 14.19 -16.84 3.16
N HIS A 83 14.08 -16.04 2.12
CA HIS A 83 14.86 -16.15 0.89
C HIS A 83 15.82 -14.97 0.70
N GLY A 84 15.76 -13.94 1.54
CA GLY A 84 16.58 -12.74 1.42
C GLY A 84 16.37 -11.97 0.10
N LEU A 85 15.18 -12.10 -0.50
CA LEU A 85 14.89 -11.57 -1.84
C LEU A 85 13.79 -10.51 -1.78
N LEU A 86 14.09 -9.32 -2.31
CA LEU A 86 13.11 -8.26 -2.56
C LEU A 86 12.72 -8.28 -4.04
N GLN A 87 11.47 -8.63 -4.32
CA GLN A 87 10.89 -8.52 -5.66
C GLN A 87 10.11 -7.21 -5.75
N THR A 88 10.38 -6.39 -6.77
CA THR A 88 9.72 -5.08 -6.94
C THR A 88 9.05 -4.95 -8.31
N PHE A 89 8.07 -4.06 -8.37
CA PHE A 89 7.29 -3.76 -9.56
C PHE A 89 7.03 -2.26 -9.62
N ALA A 90 7.20 -1.64 -10.79
CA ALA A 90 6.74 -0.26 -10.95
C ALA A 90 5.21 -0.25 -11.08
N VAL A 91 4.53 0.67 -10.39
CA VAL A 91 3.06 0.79 -10.46
C VAL A 91 2.59 0.97 -11.91
N ARG A 92 3.32 1.74 -12.72
CA ARG A 92 3.02 1.95 -14.15
C ARG A 92 3.05 0.67 -15.01
N GLU A 93 3.74 -0.37 -14.55
CA GLU A 93 3.86 -1.66 -15.26
C GLU A 93 2.77 -2.65 -14.83
N LEU A 94 2.17 -2.45 -13.64
CA LEU A 94 1.12 -3.30 -13.10
C LEU A 94 -0.27 -2.94 -13.61
N PHE A 95 -0.52 -1.67 -13.90
CA PHE A 95 -1.83 -1.16 -14.31
C PHE A 95 -1.77 -0.59 -15.71
N ARG A 96 -2.68 -1.07 -16.58
CA ARG A 96 -2.93 -0.41 -17.86
C ARG A 96 -3.39 1.04 -17.64
N PRO A 97 -3.09 1.98 -18.57
CA PRO A 97 -3.48 3.37 -18.43
C PRO A 97 -4.96 3.55 -18.07
N GLY A 98 -5.25 4.40 -17.09
CA GLY A 98 -6.60 4.68 -16.61
C GLY A 98 -7.22 3.65 -15.66
N LEU A 99 -6.68 2.43 -15.56
CA LEU A 99 -7.24 1.39 -14.68
C LEU A 99 -7.12 1.74 -13.19
N LEU A 100 -5.95 2.23 -12.75
CA LEU A 100 -5.76 2.57 -11.34
C LEU A 100 -6.71 3.69 -10.88
N PRO A 101 -6.87 4.82 -11.60
CA PRO A 101 -7.90 5.81 -11.27
C PRO A 101 -9.32 5.22 -11.19
N GLN A 102 -9.71 4.37 -12.13
CA GLN A 102 -11.03 3.71 -12.10
C GLN A 102 -11.21 2.82 -10.86
N LEU A 103 -10.17 2.06 -10.50
CA LEU A 103 -10.18 1.22 -9.31
C LEU A 103 -10.30 2.06 -8.03
N VAL A 104 -9.60 3.19 -7.98
CA VAL A 104 -9.66 4.14 -6.84
C VAL A 104 -11.07 4.70 -6.70
N THR A 105 -11.68 5.17 -7.80
CA THR A 105 -13.06 5.67 -7.81
C THR A 105 -14.05 4.59 -7.36
N TRP A 106 -13.98 3.40 -7.97
CA TRP A 106 -14.88 2.30 -7.60
C TRP A 106 -14.75 1.92 -6.12
N PHE A 107 -13.52 1.87 -5.60
CA PHE A 107 -13.30 1.52 -4.19
C PHE A 107 -13.87 2.59 -3.26
N ASP A 108 -13.66 3.88 -3.56
CA ASP A 108 -14.21 4.99 -2.77
C ASP A 108 -15.74 4.97 -2.68
N GLU A 109 -16.39 4.70 -3.82
CA GLU A 109 -17.85 4.60 -3.94
C GLU A 109 -18.41 3.35 -3.27
N SER A 110 -17.64 2.26 -3.23
CA SER A 110 -18.06 0.98 -2.64
C SER A 110 -17.97 0.97 -1.11
N LEU A 111 -17.19 1.87 -0.52
CA LEU A 111 -17.01 1.93 0.92
C LEU A 111 -18.22 2.59 1.61
N PRO A 112 -18.63 2.10 2.79
CA PRO A 112 -19.67 2.76 3.57
C PRO A 112 -19.27 4.21 3.87
N GLN A 113 -20.27 5.09 3.85
CA GLN A 113 -20.09 6.47 4.31
C GLN A 113 -19.75 6.42 5.80
N LEU A 114 -18.79 7.24 6.24
CA LEU A 114 -18.55 7.40 7.67
C LEU A 114 -19.87 7.84 8.30
N PRO A 115 -20.30 7.25 9.43
CA PRO A 115 -21.44 7.76 10.16
C PRO A 115 -21.16 9.24 10.42
N GLY A 116 -22.08 10.12 9.99
CA GLY A 116 -21.99 11.53 10.25
C GLY A 116 -21.70 11.71 11.74
N ARG A 117 -20.69 12.52 12.08
CA ARG A 117 -20.35 12.82 13.48
C ARG A 117 -21.65 13.05 14.23
N LEU A 118 -21.98 12.18 15.18
CA LEU A 118 -23.01 12.51 16.16
C LEU A 118 -22.58 13.84 16.76
N SER A 119 -23.36 14.88 16.53
CA SER A 119 -23.24 16.14 17.26
C SER A 119 -23.17 15.77 18.73
N ALA A 120 -22.04 16.01 19.37
CA ALA A 120 -21.93 15.81 20.81
C ALA A 120 -23.00 16.70 21.48
N PRO A 121 -23.73 16.19 22.49
CA PRO A 121 -24.67 16.99 23.26
C PRO A 121 -23.97 18.14 24.00
#